data_AF-A0A0D5ZJL3-F1
#
_entry.id   AF-A0A0D5ZJL3-F1
#
_cell.length_a   1.000
_cell.length_b   1.000
_cell.length_c   1.000
_cell.angle_alpha   90.00
_cell.angle_beta   90.00
_cell.angle_gamma   90.00
#
_symmetry.space_group_name_H-M   'P 1'
#
loop_
_entity.id
_entity.type
_entity.pdbx_description
1 polymer ?
#
loop_
_entity_poly.entity_id
_entity_poly.type
_entity_poly.pdbx_seq_one_letter_code
_entity_poly.pdbx_strand_id
1 'polypeptide(L)'
;MNAILTKEEKTFYNQQCRLTKEICKMHLLYLDNIKKQISCLKFKERFEKTNPEFTAKRQLLEEKLQQNDSLIQIVLSNMSPKNAWIIEKTYLSNNYNSEWYLDYFSKTTFYKRKREAIKEFVDLYFSN
;
A
#
# COMPACT_ATOMS: atom_id res chain seq x y z
N MET A 1 24.41 5.21 -19.95
CA MET A 1 25.39 4.82 -18.90
C MET A 1 24.63 4.21 -17.74
N ASN A 2 24.82 2.91 -17.46
CA ASN A 2 24.28 2.28 -16.25
C ASN A 2 25.30 2.51 -15.12
N ALA A 3 25.00 3.43 -14.21
CA ALA A 3 25.81 3.62 -13.00
C ALA A 3 25.77 2.33 -12.16
N ILE A 4 26.94 1.73 -11.95
CA ILE A 4 27.10 0.59 -11.05
C ILE A 4 27.00 1.15 -9.64
N LEU A 5 25.92 0.80 -8.92
CA LEU A 5 25.76 1.22 -7.53
C LEU A 5 26.91 0.69 -6.67
N THR A 6 27.38 1.54 -5.76
CA THR A 6 28.31 1.13 -4.70
C THR A 6 27.65 0.10 -3.79
N LYS A 7 28.46 -0.62 -3.01
CA LYS A 7 27.97 -1.62 -2.04
C LYS A 7 27.03 -0.98 -1.01
N GLU A 8 27.34 0.25 -0.60
CA GLU A 8 26.56 1.02 0.37
C GLU A 8 25.20 1.43 -0.23
N GLU A 9 25.19 1.98 -1.45
CA GLU A 9 23.95 2.37 -2.13
C GLU A 9 23.01 1.18 -2.36
N LYS A 10 23.56 0.01 -2.70
CA LYS A 10 22.76 -1.23 -2.82
C LYS A 10 22.14 -1.62 -1.48
N THR A 11 22.90 -1.52 -0.40
CA THR A 11 22.42 -1.85 0.95
C THR A 11 21.30 -0.90 1.38
N PHE A 12 21.49 0.39 1.18
CA PHE A 12 20.50 1.41 1.50
C PHE A 12 19.21 1.23 0.69
N TYR A 13 19.33 1.02 -0.62
CA TYR A 13 18.16 0.73 -1.47
C TYR A 13 17.40 -0.53 -1.01
N ASN A 14 18.12 -1.59 -0.61
CA ASN A 14 17.48 -2.81 -0.10
C ASN A 14 16.72 -2.55 1.21
N GLN A 15 17.25 -1.68 2.08
CA GLN A 15 16.54 -1.25 3.30
C GLN A 15 15.28 -0.47 2.95
N GLN A 16 15.35 0.48 2.02
CA GLN A 16 14.17 1.21 1.53
C GLN A 16 13.12 0.25 0.94
N CYS A 17 13.53 -0.71 0.11
CA CYS A 17 12.64 -1.74 -0.43
C CYS A 17 11.90 -2.53 0.67
N ARG A 18 12.64 -2.93 1.71
CA ARG A 18 12.06 -3.66 2.84
C ARG A 18 11.08 -2.79 3.61
N LEU A 19 11.46 -1.55 3.89
CA LEU A 19 10.61 -0.60 4.60
C LEU A 19 9.31 -0.34 3.85
N THR A 20 9.37 0.02 2.57
CA THR A 20 8.18 0.25 1.73
C THR A 20 7.26 -0.97 1.72
N LYS A 21 7.84 -2.18 1.62
CA LYS A 21 7.08 -3.43 1.66
C LYS A 21 6.34 -3.59 3.00
N GLU A 22 7.01 -3.38 4.12
CA GLU A 22 6.39 -3.54 5.44
C GLU A 22 5.32 -2.47 5.68
N ILE A 23 5.55 -1.21 5.29
CA ILE A 23 4.54 -0.14 5.38
C ILE A 23 3.28 -0.52 4.61
N CYS A 24 3.42 -0.92 3.34
CA CYS A 24 2.30 -1.32 2.50
C CYS A 24 1.58 -2.55 3.07
N LYS A 25 2.33 -3.55 3.54
CA LYS A 25 1.78 -4.75 4.17
C LYS A 25 0.98 -4.41 5.42
N MET A 26 1.50 -3.56 6.30
CA MET A 26 0.81 -3.15 7.52
C MET A 26 -0.49 -2.42 7.21
N HIS A 27 -0.49 -1.57 6.18
CA HIS A 27 -1.71 -0.91 5.72
C HIS A 27 -2.75 -1.91 5.18
N LEU A 28 -2.35 -2.87 4.35
CA LEU A 28 -3.27 -3.91 3.88
C LEU A 28 -3.85 -4.73 5.05
N LEU A 29 -3.02 -5.11 6.03
CA LEU A 29 -3.47 -5.82 7.23
C LEU A 29 -4.46 -4.99 8.05
N TYR A 30 -4.23 -3.69 8.16
CA TYR A 30 -5.14 -2.76 8.83
C TYR A 30 -6.51 -2.72 8.12
N LEU A 31 -6.51 -2.59 6.79
CA LEU A 31 -7.75 -2.59 6.00
C LEU A 31 -8.50 -3.94 6.12
N ASP A 32 -7.79 -5.05 6.06
CA ASP A 32 -8.39 -6.38 6.24
C ASP A 32 -8.97 -6.57 7.64
N ASN A 33 -8.32 -6.03 8.68
CA ASN A 33 -8.83 -6.05 10.04
C ASN A 33 -10.15 -5.25 10.15
N ILE A 34 -10.23 -4.07 9.52
CA ILE A 34 -11.48 -3.29 9.45
C ILE A 34 -12.58 -4.10 8.76
N LYS A 35 -12.30 -4.69 7.60
CA LYS A 35 -13.27 -5.50 6.86
C LYS A 35 -13.78 -6.69 7.68
N LYS A 36 -12.89 -7.37 8.41
CA LYS A 36 -13.27 -8.47 9.32
C LYS A 36 -14.20 -7.97 10.43
N GLN A 37 -13.89 -6.83 11.06
CA GLN A 37 -14.76 -6.24 12.08
C GLN A 37 -16.14 -5.89 11.54
N ILE A 38 -16.21 -5.28 10.34
CA ILE A 38 -17.47 -4.98 9.66
C ILE A 38 -18.28 -6.27 9.43
N SER A 39 -17.65 -7.33 8.92
CA SER A 39 -18.31 -8.62 8.71
C SER A 39 -18.85 -9.24 10.00
N CYS A 40 -18.09 -9.16 11.10
CA CYS A 40 -18.55 -9.61 12.41
C CYS A 40 -19.75 -8.81 12.91
N LEU A 41 -19.76 -7.49 12.76
CA LEU A 41 -20.88 -6.64 13.14
C LEU A 41 -22.13 -6.96 12.29
N LYS A 42 -21.98 -7.10 10.97
CA LYS A 42 -23.07 -7.51 10.07
C LYS A 42 -23.65 -8.86 10.44
N PHE A 43 -22.81 -9.81 10.87
CA PHE A 43 -23.27 -11.10 11.37
C PHE A 43 -24.09 -10.92 12.66
N LYS A 44 -23.55 -10.22 13.66
CA LYS A 44 -24.26 -9.98 14.93
C LYS A 44 -25.60 -9.28 14.73
N GLU A 45 -25.67 -8.26 13.88
CA GLU A 45 -26.90 -7.53 13.54
C GLU A 45 -28.00 -8.44 12.93
N ARG A 46 -27.64 -9.56 12.29
CA ARG A 46 -28.62 -10.50 11.71
C ARG A 46 -29.21 -11.47 12.75
N PHE A 47 -28.46 -11.78 13.80
CA PHE A 47 -28.83 -12.82 14.78
C PHE A 47 -29.28 -12.26 16.13
N GLU A 48 -28.82 -11.06 16.48
CA GLU A 48 -29.21 -10.35 17.68
C GLU A 48 -30.24 -9.26 17.32
N LYS A 49 -31.17 -8.93 18.24
CA LYS A 49 -32.06 -7.76 18.07
C LYS A 49 -31.21 -6.53 17.73
N THR A 50 -31.66 -5.72 16.77
CA THR A 50 -30.94 -4.55 16.27
C THR A 50 -30.38 -3.72 17.43
N ASN A 51 -29.05 -3.74 17.59
CA ASN A 51 -28.34 -2.95 18.59
C ASN A 51 -27.79 -1.69 17.90
N PRO A 52 -28.30 -0.49 18.22
CA PRO A 52 -27.86 0.77 17.62
C PRO A 52 -26.35 1.01 17.73
N GLU A 53 -25.70 0.48 18.77
CA GLU A 53 -24.24 0.59 18.96
C GLU A 53 -23.47 -0.17 17.88
N PHE A 54 -23.95 -1.35 17.48
CA PHE A 54 -23.30 -2.14 16.42
C PHE A 54 -23.44 -1.45 15.06
N THR A 55 -24.60 -0.85 14.80
CA THR A 55 -24.85 -0.10 13.58
C THR A 55 -23.97 1.15 13.51
N ALA A 56 -23.90 1.94 14.60
CA ALA A 56 -23.03 3.11 14.66
C ALA A 56 -21.55 2.75 14.48
N LYS A 57 -21.07 1.68 15.15
CA LYS A 57 -19.69 1.20 15.01
C LYS A 57 -19.40 0.70 13.60
N ARG A 58 -20.33 -0.02 12.97
CA ARG A 58 -20.20 -0.49 11.59
C ARG A 58 -20.08 0.68 10.63
N GLN A 59 -20.94 1.67 10.77
CA GLN A 59 -20.92 2.86 9.93
C GLN A 59 -19.59 3.61 10.06
N LEU A 60 -19.10 3.84 11.28
CA LEU A 60 -17.79 4.46 11.51
C LEU A 60 -16.64 3.69 10.84
N LEU A 61 -16.67 2.36 10.88
CA LEU A 61 -15.65 1.52 10.23
C LEU A 61 -15.77 1.55 8.69
N GLU A 62 -16.99 1.60 8.15
CA GLU A 62 -17.23 1.75 6.72
C GLU A 62 -16.76 3.12 6.21
N GLU A 63 -17.01 4.20 6.97
CA GLU A 63 -16.48 5.54 6.70
C GLU A 63 -14.95 5.56 6.69
N LYS A 64 -14.29 4.93 7.68
CA LYS A 64 -12.83 4.77 7.70
C LYS A 64 -12.25 4.01 6.51
N LEU A 65 -13.02 3.08 5.93
CA LEU A 65 -12.60 2.34 4.74
C LEU A 65 -12.77 3.17 3.46
N GLN A 66 -13.73 4.09 3.45
CA GLN A 66 -14.02 4.99 2.32
C GLN A 66 -13.15 6.24 2.33
N GLN A 67 -12.70 6.69 3.50
CA GLN A 67 -11.78 7.82 3.61
C GLN A 67 -10.42 7.48 2.99
N ASN A 68 -10.03 8.25 1.97
CA ASN A 68 -8.70 8.20 1.37
C ASN A 68 -7.64 8.91 2.22
N ASP A 69 -7.89 9.13 3.51
CA ASP A 69 -7.06 9.96 4.39
C ASP A 69 -5.92 9.18 5.03
N SER A 70 -5.70 7.92 4.62
CA SER A 70 -4.56 7.16 5.11
C SER A 70 -3.25 7.80 4.63
N LEU A 71 -2.23 7.81 5.48
CA LEU A 71 -0.90 8.32 5.14
C LEU A 71 -0.36 7.73 3.83
N ILE A 72 -0.64 6.45 3.55
CA ILE A 72 -0.25 5.83 2.27
C ILE A 72 -0.92 6.52 1.09
N GLN A 73 -2.23 6.78 1.17
CA GLN A 73 -2.96 7.44 0.08
C GLN A 73 -2.50 8.89 -0.10
N ILE A 74 -2.17 9.59 0.99
CA ILE A 74 -1.58 10.93 0.92
C ILE A 74 -0.20 10.88 0.24
N VAL A 75 0.64 9.91 0.59
CA VAL A 75 1.94 9.75 -0.07
C VAL A 75 1.76 9.45 -1.55
N LEU A 76 0.92 8.47 -1.90
CA LEU A 76 0.67 8.08 -3.29
C LEU A 76 0.08 9.22 -4.14
N SER A 77 -0.77 10.07 -3.57
CA SER A 77 -1.35 11.22 -4.28
C SER A 77 -0.34 12.34 -4.53
N ASN A 78 0.71 12.43 -3.72
CA ASN A 78 1.82 13.38 -3.89
C ASN A 78 2.98 12.83 -4.73
N MET A 79 2.99 11.52 -5.01
CA MET A 79 3.96 10.91 -5.91
C MET A 79 3.65 11.25 -7.37
N SER A 80 4.67 11.20 -8.22
CA SER A 80 4.47 11.18 -9.66
C SER A 80 3.54 10.01 -10.07
N PRO A 81 2.58 10.21 -10.99
CA PRO A 81 1.55 9.19 -11.28
C PRO A 81 2.12 7.84 -11.69
N LYS A 82 3.24 7.84 -12.42
CA LYS A 82 3.92 6.61 -12.85
C LYS A 82 4.53 5.84 -11.67
N ASN A 83 5.13 6.56 -10.71
CA ASN A 83 5.77 5.93 -9.57
C ASN A 83 4.73 5.47 -8.54
N ALA A 84 3.68 6.25 -8.30
CA ALA A 84 2.52 5.84 -7.51
C ALA A 84 1.96 4.51 -8.02
N TRP A 85 1.70 4.43 -9.33
CA TRP A 85 1.19 3.21 -9.96
C TRP A 85 2.14 2.01 -9.82
N ILE A 86 3.46 2.22 -9.91
CA ILE A 86 4.43 1.15 -9.64
C ILE A 86 4.35 0.67 -8.19
N ILE A 87 4.24 1.57 -7.21
CA ILE A 87 4.09 1.18 -5.80
C ILE A 87 2.79 0.39 -5.61
N GLU A 88 1.68 0.88 -6.15
CA GLU A 88 0.38 0.21 -6.07
C GLU A 88 0.45 -1.21 -6.64
N LYS A 89 0.94 -1.35 -7.88
CA LYS A 89 1.05 -2.66 -8.54
C LYS A 89 2.06 -3.59 -7.88
N THR A 90 3.12 -3.04 -7.28
CA THR A 90 4.16 -3.86 -6.64
C THR A 90 3.77 -4.32 -5.24
N TYR A 91 3.07 -3.48 -4.47
CA TYR A 91 2.95 -3.67 -3.03
C TYR A 91 1.53 -3.64 -2.48
N LEU A 92 0.58 -3.00 -3.16
CA LEU A 92 -0.80 -2.83 -2.67
C LEU A 92 -1.83 -3.66 -3.44
N SER A 93 -1.50 -4.08 -4.66
CA SER A 93 -2.35 -4.96 -5.45
C SER A 93 -2.17 -6.43 -5.07
N ASN A 94 -3.24 -7.22 -5.16
CA ASN A 94 -3.21 -8.68 -5.01
C ASN A 94 -2.62 -9.39 -6.24
N ASN A 95 -1.52 -8.86 -6.79
CA ASN A 95 -0.83 -9.48 -7.91
C ASN A 95 0.04 -10.64 -7.39
N TYR A 96 -0.42 -11.87 -7.57
CA TYR A 96 0.35 -13.07 -7.27
C TYR A 96 1.46 -13.33 -8.31
N ASN A 97 1.36 -12.72 -9.50
CA ASN A 97 2.39 -12.81 -10.53
C ASN A 97 3.55 -11.84 -10.21
N SER A 98 4.73 -12.38 -9.88
CA SER A 98 5.94 -11.60 -9.63
C SER A 98 6.50 -10.90 -10.87
N GLU A 99 6.06 -11.32 -12.06
CA GLU A 99 6.51 -10.82 -13.36
C GLU A 99 5.48 -9.97 -14.10
N TRP A 100 4.44 -9.48 -13.39
CA TRP A 100 3.40 -8.59 -13.95
C TRP A 100 3.96 -7.39 -14.74
N TYR A 101 5.18 -6.96 -14.41
CA TYR A 101 5.82 -5.83 -15.05
C TYR A 101 6.23 -6.09 -16.50
N LEU A 102 6.36 -7.36 -16.92
CA LEU A 102 6.77 -7.73 -18.28
C LEU A 102 5.73 -7.32 -19.33
N ASP A 103 4.48 -7.15 -18.92
CA ASP A 103 3.40 -6.66 -19.80
C ASP A 103 3.57 -5.17 -20.18
N TYR A 104 4.41 -4.44 -19.44
CA TYR A 104 4.56 -2.98 -19.56
C TYR A 104 6.01 -2.53 -19.78
N PHE A 105 6.98 -3.29 -19.28
CA PHE A 105 8.39 -2.92 -19.27
C PHE A 105 9.29 -4.12 -19.48
N SER A 106 10.45 -3.89 -20.08
CA SER A 106 11.56 -4.82 -19.92
C SER A 106 12.01 -4.90 -18.45
N LYS A 107 12.59 -6.03 -18.07
CA LYS A 107 13.14 -6.26 -16.72
C LYS A 107 14.03 -5.11 -16.24
N THR A 108 14.99 -4.69 -17.05
CA THR A 108 15.93 -3.61 -16.70
C THR A 108 15.22 -2.28 -16.49
N THR A 109 14.25 -1.97 -17.36
CA THR A 109 13.44 -0.76 -17.24
C THR A 109 12.61 -0.76 -15.96
N PHE A 110 11.94 -1.88 -15.66
CA PHE A 110 11.15 -2.02 -14.45
C PHE A 110 12.00 -1.79 -13.20
N TYR A 111 13.15 -2.45 -13.05
CA TYR A 111 13.97 -2.29 -11.85
C TYR A 111 14.53 -0.87 -11.70
N LYS A 112 14.80 -0.16 -12.81
CA LYS A 112 15.18 1.25 -12.76
C LYS A 112 14.01 2.11 -12.26
N ARG A 113 12.82 1.94 -12.83
CA ARG A 113 11.62 2.70 -12.45
C ARG A 113 11.15 2.39 -11.03
N LYS A 114 11.21 1.14 -10.61
CA LYS A 114 10.93 0.72 -9.24
C LYS A 114 11.85 1.41 -8.24
N ARG A 115 13.14 1.57 -8.57
CA ARG A 115 14.07 2.30 -7.71
C ARG A 115 13.68 3.77 -7.57
N GLU A 116 13.35 4.42 -8.67
CA GLU A 116 12.84 5.80 -8.68
C GLU A 116 11.59 5.92 -7.79
N ALA A 117 10.63 5.00 -7.95
CA ALA A 117 9.39 4.99 -7.19
C ALA A 117 9.58 4.74 -5.69
N ILE A 118 10.46 3.80 -5.31
CA ILE A 118 10.76 3.52 -3.90
C ILE A 118 11.42 4.70 -3.22
N LYS A 119 12.37 5.36 -3.91
CA LYS A 119 13.03 6.54 -3.38
C LYS A 119 12.01 7.65 -3.12
N GLU A 120 11.21 7.99 -4.13
CA GLU A 120 10.17 9.03 -4.02
C GLU A 120 9.17 8.71 -2.90
N PHE A 121 8.71 7.45 -2.81
CA PHE A 121 7.79 7.02 -1.76
C PHE A 121 8.39 7.25 -0.36
N VAL A 122 9.63 6.80 -0.14
CA VAL A 122 10.30 6.92 1.17
C VAL A 122 10.53 8.40 1.53
N ASP A 123 10.99 9.20 0.57
CA ASP A 123 11.24 10.62 0.77
C ASP A 123 9.94 11.34 1.19
N LEU A 124 8.82 11.07 0.50
CA LEU A 124 7.52 11.65 0.85
C LEU A 124 6.94 11.10 2.16
N TYR A 125 7.12 9.81 2.45
CA TYR A 125 6.59 9.19 3.66
C TYR A 125 7.20 9.75 4.94
N PHE A 126 8.49 10.12 4.92
CA PHE A 126 9.17 10.72 6.06
C PHE A 126 9.18 12.26 6.07
N SER A 127 8.67 12.89 5.00
CA SER A 127 8.52 14.34 4.92
C SER A 127 7.13 14.84 5.33
N ASN A 128 6.16 13.93 5.48
CA ASN A 128 4.83 14.19 6.05
C ASN A 128 4.79 13.81 7.53
#